data_AF-A0A9D1HVZ8-F1
#
_entry.id   AF-A0A9D1HVZ8-F1
#
_cell.length_a   1.000
_cell.length_b   1.000
_cell.length_c   1.000
_cell.angle_alpha   90.00
_cell.angle_beta   90.00
_cell.angle_gamma   90.00
#
_symmetry.space_group_name_H-M   'P 1'
#
loop_
_entity.id
_entity.type
_entity.pdbx_description
1 polymer ?
#
loop_
_entity_poly.entity_id
_entity_poly.type
_entity_poly.pdbx_seq_one_letter_code
_entity_poly.pdbx_strand_id
1 'polypeptide(L)'
;MKKNKICDWIEQEQIINLPWISRDQINLLIPLGYSKLAREILKLEDHLREKNISFFSDTRPKLYPTCETLKFFKIDINTIRQQSQQQRKYSLYEKRIIKCEENTDLKENLLY
;
A
#
# COMPACT_ATOMS: atom_id res chain seq x y z
N MET A 1 -4.74 1.66 -22.83
CA MET A 1 -5.23 2.34 -21.61
C MET A 1 -4.36 1.92 -20.43
N LYS A 2 -3.53 2.81 -19.88
CA LYS A 2 -2.81 2.52 -18.63
C LYS A 2 -3.86 2.42 -17.53
N LYS A 3 -4.16 1.20 -17.06
CA LYS A 3 -4.99 0.98 -15.88
C LYS A 3 -4.39 1.87 -14.78
N ASN A 4 -5.12 2.88 -14.34
CA ASN A 4 -4.79 3.55 -13.08
C ASN A 4 -4.74 2.42 -12.06
N LYS A 5 -3.53 2.08 -11.59
CA LYS A 5 -3.33 1.03 -10.61
C LYS A 5 -4.05 1.54 -9.37
N ILE A 6 -5.31 1.10 -9.18
CA ILE A 6 -6.04 1.34 -7.94
C ILE A 6 -5.11 0.79 -6.88
N CYS A 7 -4.59 1.68 -6.03
CA CYS A 7 -3.63 1.27 -5.02
C CYS A 7 -4.34 0.28 -4.10
N ASP A 8 -3.80 -0.94 -4.02
CA ASP A 8 -4.37 -2.02 -3.25
C ASP A 8 -4.12 -1.74 -1.76
N TRP A 9 -5.18 -1.69 -0.94
CA TRP A 9 -5.04 -1.46 0.49
C TRP A 9 -4.20 -2.56 1.16
N ILE A 10 -4.16 -3.76 0.58
CA ILE A 10 -3.30 -4.86 1.02
C ILE A 10 -1.83 -4.52 0.74
N GLU A 11 -1.50 -3.94 -0.42
CA GLU A 11 -0.16 -3.49 -0.78
C GLU A 11 0.28 -2.34 0.14
N GLN A 12 -0.60 -1.38 0.42
CA GLN A 12 -0.34 -0.31 1.38
C GLN A 12 -0.09 -0.85 2.80
N GLU A 13 -0.88 -1.82 3.25
CA GLU A 13 -0.69 -2.48 4.55
C GLU A 13 0.67 -3.17 4.64
N GLN A 14 1.13 -3.82 3.56
CA GLN A 14 2.46 -4.42 3.53
C GLN A 14 3.56 -3.36 3.66
N ILE A 15 3.43 -2.23 2.96
CA ILE A 15 4.40 -1.13 2.98
C ILE A 15 4.52 -0.51 4.38
N ILE A 16 3.41 -0.21 5.06
CA ILE A 16 3.44 0.41 6.40
C ILE A 16 4.07 -0.50 7.46
N ASN A 17 4.17 -1.81 7.20
CA ASN A 17 4.79 -2.78 8.10
C ASN A 17 6.29 -2.99 7.81
N LEU A 18 6.83 -2.39 6.74
CA LEU A 18 8.27 -2.42 6.48
C LEU A 18 9.00 -1.52 7.49
N PRO A 19 10.24 -1.85 7.89
CA PRO A 19 11.05 -0.95 8.73
C PRO A 19 11.55 0.29 7.98
N TRP A 20 11.76 0.14 6.66
CA TRP A 20 12.27 1.20 5.78
C TRP A 20 11.45 1.23 4.49
N ILE A 21 11.18 2.43 3.97
CA ILE A 21 10.42 2.64 2.74
C ILE A 21 11.14 3.53 1.75
N SER A 22 10.97 3.24 0.47
CA SER A 22 11.49 4.02 -0.64
C SER A 22 10.53 5.13 -1.07
N ARG A 23 11.01 6.06 -1.89
CA ARG A 23 10.16 7.10 -2.50
C ARG A 23 8.97 6.52 -3.28
N ASP A 24 9.17 5.43 -4.02
CA ASP A 24 8.10 4.82 -4.81
C ASP A 24 7.02 4.21 -3.90
N GLN A 25 7.44 3.61 -2.78
CA GLN A 25 6.51 3.11 -1.77
C GLN A 25 5.76 4.24 -1.06
N ILE A 26 6.43 5.36 -0.78
CA ILE A 26 5.75 6.57 -0.26
C ILE A 26 4.72 7.08 -1.26
N ASN A 27 5.02 7.04 -2.56
CA ASN A 27 4.07 7.42 -3.62
C ASN A 27 2.83 6.51 -3.68
N LEU A 28 2.96 5.24 -3.29
CA LEU A 28 1.84 4.31 -3.18
C LEU A 28 0.96 4.63 -1.96
N LEU A 29 1.56 5.03 -0.84
CA LEU A 29 0.82 5.44 0.35
C LEU A 29 0.11 6.78 0.18
N ILE A 30 0.75 7.71 -0.53
CA ILE A 30 0.23 9.04 -0.79
C ILE A 30 0.49 9.35 -2.27
N PRO A 31 -0.50 9.11 -3.14
CA PRO A 31 -0.38 9.37 -4.57
C PRO A 31 -0.41 10.87 -4.84
N LEU A 32 0.67 11.55 -4.46
CA LEU A 32 0.95 12.91 -4.84
C LEU A 32 1.52 12.90 -6.26
N GLY A 33 1.20 13.92 -7.06
CA GLY A 33 1.90 14.11 -8.33
C GLY A 33 3.42 14.15 -8.11
N TYR A 34 4.19 13.59 -9.06
CA TYR A 34 5.65 13.39 -8.94
C TYR A 34 6.42 14.63 -8.45
N SER A 35 6.05 15.82 -8.91
CA SER A 35 6.65 17.10 -8.52
C SER A 35 6.36 17.47 -7.06
N LYS A 36 5.13 17.24 -6.60
CA LYS A 36 4.73 17.49 -5.21
C LYS A 36 5.39 16.49 -4.27
N LEU A 37 5.44 15.21 -4.65
CA LEU A 37 6.15 14.20 -3.87
C LEU A 37 7.64 14.55 -3.70
N ALA A 38 8.32 14.97 -4.77
CA ALA A 38 9.74 15.35 -4.69
C ALA A 38 9.98 16.45 -3.65
N ARG A 39 9.11 17.48 -3.63
CA ARG A 39 9.20 18.58 -2.68
C ARG A 39 8.97 18.12 -1.24
N GLU A 40 7.97 17.27 -1.02
CA GLU A 40 7.70 16.76 0.33
C GLU A 40 8.80 15.81 0.83
N ILE A 41 9.43 15.04 -0.06
CA ILE A 41 10.58 14.20 0.29
C ILE A 41 11.77 15.04 0.75
N LEU A 42 12.04 16.18 0.12
CA LEU A 42 13.09 17.09 0.59
C LEU A 42 12.79 17.60 2.01
N LYS A 43 11.54 18.00 2.28
CA LYS A 43 11.13 18.41 3.64
C LYS A 43 11.23 17.28 4.66
N LEU A 44 10.92 16.04 4.25
CA LEU A 44 11.12 14.86 5.09
C LEU A 44 12.61 14.66 5.41
N GLU A 45 13.49 14.78 4.42
CA GLU A 45 14.94 14.67 4.63
C GLU A 45 15.45 15.74 5.60
N ASP A 46 15.00 16.99 5.46
CA ASP A 46 15.34 18.07 6.39
C ASP A 46 14.82 17.78 7.80
N HIS A 47 13.56 17.32 7.93
CA HIS A 47 12.97 16.94 9.21
C HIS A 47 13.73 15.81 9.91
N LEU A 48 14.16 14.80 9.17
CA LEU A 48 14.94 13.68 9.71
C LEU A 48 16.32 14.16 10.19
N ARG A 49 16.97 15.06 9.44
CA ARG A 49 18.25 15.66 9.83
C ARG A 49 18.12 16.52 11.09
N GLU A 50 17.10 17.37 11.16
CA GLU A 50 16.83 18.22 12.34
C GLU A 50 16.64 17.39 13.62
N LYS A 51 16.02 16.21 13.49
CA LYS A 51 15.82 15.28 14.60
C LYS A 51 16.99 14.32 14.85
N ASN A 52 18.08 14.43 14.11
CA ASN A 52 19.20 13.48 14.14
C ASN A 52 18.78 12.02 13.92
N ILE A 53 17.81 11.80 13.03
CA ILE A 53 17.32 10.47 12.68
C ILE A 53 18.03 9.98 11.42
N SER A 54 18.72 8.84 11.53
CA SER A 54 19.43 8.23 10.43
C SER A 54 18.48 7.68 9.36
N PHE A 55 18.87 7.87 8.10
CA PHE A 55 18.21 7.26 6.93
C PHE A 55 19.27 6.92 5.88
N PHE A 56 18.97 5.97 4.98
CA PHE A 56 19.92 5.53 3.97
C PHE A 56 19.84 6.45 2.74
N SER A 57 20.67 7.50 2.72
CA SER A 57 20.76 8.45 1.60
C SER A 57 21.59 7.95 0.43
N ASP A 58 22.52 7.04 0.70
CA ASP A 58 23.55 6.63 -0.27
C ASP A 58 23.13 5.38 -1.07
N THR A 59 22.03 4.74 -0.67
CA THR A 59 21.45 3.61 -1.41
C THR A 59 20.61 4.10 -2.59
N ARG A 60 20.52 3.29 -3.64
CA ARG A 60 19.54 3.48 -4.73
C ARG A 60 18.57 2.29 -4.73
N PRO A 61 17.29 2.48 -4.35
CA PRO A 61 16.66 3.74 -3.93
C PRO A 61 17.10 4.20 -2.53
N LYS A 62 16.93 5.50 -2.24
CA LYS A 62 17.02 6.03 -0.86
C LYS A 62 15.95 5.37 0.01
N LEU A 63 16.29 5.08 1.26
CA LEU A 63 15.37 4.44 2.20
C LEU A 63 15.18 5.30 3.44
N TYR A 64 13.92 5.51 3.80
CA TYR A 64 13.49 6.34 4.92
C TYR A 64 12.87 5.46 6.02
N PRO A 65 13.06 5.79 7.31
CA PRO A 65 12.40 5.07 8.39
C PRO A 65 10.89 5.17 8.24
N THR A 66 10.21 4.02 8.19
CA THR A 66 8.76 3.99 7.93
C THR A 66 7.99 4.75 8.98
N CYS A 67 8.23 4.46 10.27
CA CYS A 67 7.51 5.10 11.37
C CYS A 67 7.57 6.63 11.33
N GLU A 68 8.75 7.20 11.05
CA GLU A 68 8.91 8.66 11.00
C GLU A 68 8.30 9.26 9.73
N THR A 69 8.37 8.53 8.62
CA THR A 69 7.72 8.93 7.37
C THR A 69 6.20 8.96 7.53
N LEU A 70 5.60 7.93 8.13
CA LEU A 70 4.15 7.88 8.38
C LEU A 70 3.70 9.03 9.29
N LYS A 71 4.46 9.34 10.34
CA LYS A 71 4.19 10.47 11.23
C LYS A 71 4.28 11.82 10.50
N PHE A 72 5.35 12.02 9.72
CA PHE A 72 5.57 13.27 8.97
C PHE A 72 4.40 13.57 8.04
N PHE A 73 3.95 12.55 7.30
CA PHE A 73 2.84 12.69 6.38
C PHE A 73 1.44 12.56 7.02
N LYS A 74 1.36 12.31 8.32
CA LYS A 74 0.10 12.10 9.06
C LYS A 74 -0.77 11.00 8.45
N ILE A 75 -0.14 9.90 8.04
CA ILE A 75 -0.86 8.76 7.47
C ILE A 75 -1.62 8.03 8.58
N ASP A 76 -2.91 7.81 8.37
CA ASP A 76 -3.73 7.01 9.28
C ASP A 76 -3.56 5.51 9.00
N ILE A 77 -2.71 4.89 9.80
CA ILE A 77 -2.39 3.46 9.78
C ILE A 77 -3.64 2.61 10.04
N ASN A 78 -4.55 3.07 10.91
CA ASN A 78 -5.74 2.30 11.26
C ASN A 78 -6.70 2.22 10.09
N THR A 79 -6.90 3.33 9.37
CA THR A 79 -7.69 3.34 8.14
C THR A 79 -7.11 2.37 7.10
N ILE A 80 -5.80 2.38 6.87
CA ILE A 80 -5.15 1.44 5.93
C ILE A 80 -5.42 -0.02 6.32
N ARG A 81 -5.23 -0.37 7.60
CA ARG A 81 -5.46 -1.74 8.10
C ARG A 81 -6.92 -2.16 7.97
N GLN A 82 -7.86 -1.29 8.32
CA GLN A 82 -9.28 -1.59 8.21
C GLN A 82 -9.69 -1.84 6.75
N GLN A 83 -9.24 -0.98 5.83
CA GLN A 83 -9.52 -1.12 4.41
C GLN A 83 -8.89 -2.39 3.82
N SER A 84 -7.64 -2.71 4.19
CA SER A 84 -6.99 -3.97 3.81
C SER A 84 -7.80 -5.19 4.28
N GLN A 85 -8.25 -5.19 5.54
CA GLN A 85 -9.09 -6.29 6.07
C GLN A 85 -10.42 -6.42 5.34
N GLN A 86 -11.09 -5.30 5.02
CA GLN A 86 -12.31 -5.32 4.23
C GLN A 86 -12.05 -5.92 2.85
N GLN A 87 -10.99 -5.48 2.17
CA GLN A 87 -10.63 -5.96 0.84
C GLN A 87 -10.31 -7.47 0.83
N ARG A 88 -9.61 -7.98 1.84
CA ARG A 88 -9.38 -9.43 2.02
C ARG A 88 -10.69 -10.20 2.18
N LYS A 89 -11.65 -9.66 2.95
CA LYS A 89 -12.98 -10.29 3.12
C LYS A 89 -13.78 -10.32 1.83
N TYR A 90 -13.79 -9.23 1.07
CA TYR A 90 -14.46 -9.18 -0.24
C TYR A 90 -13.85 -10.19 -1.22
N SER A 91 -12.52 -10.28 -1.32
CA SER A 91 -11.85 -11.27 -2.18
C SER A 91 -12.21 -12.72 -1.80
N LEU A 92 -12.35 -13.03 -0.51
CA LEU A 92 -12.79 -14.34 -0.06
C LEU A 92 -14.27 -14.62 -0.40
N TYR A 93 -15.11 -13.60 -0.34
CA TYR A 93 -16.52 -13.71 -0.71
C TYR A 93 -16.70 -13.96 -2.22
N GLU A 94 -16.01 -13.21 -3.08
CA GLU A 94 -16.00 -13.43 -4.53
C GLU A 94 -15.55 -14.85 -4.89
N LYS A 95 -14.45 -15.33 -4.27
CA LYS A 95 -13.98 -16.71 -4.45
C LYS A 95 -15.01 -17.76 -4.01
N ARG A 96 -15.81 -17.47 -2.97
CA ARG A 96 -16.88 -18.37 -2.52
C ARG A 96 -18.05 -18.40 -3.51
N ILE A 97 -18.45 -17.25 -4.06
CA ILE A 97 -19.51 -17.18 -5.08
C ILE A 97 -19.11 -17.99 -6.30
N ILE A 98 -17.92 -17.73 -6.87
CA ILE A 98 -17.42 -18.44 -8.06
C ILE A 98 -17.40 -19.95 -7.82
N LYS A 99 -16.90 -20.39 -6.65
CA LYS A 99 -16.87 -21.81 -6.31
C LYS A 99 -18.28 -22.42 -6.18
N CYS A 100 -19.26 -21.66 -5.71
CA CYS A 100 -20.65 -22.13 -5.66
C CYS A 100 -21.24 -22.24 -7.07
N GLU A 101 -21.02 -21.22 -7.91
CA GLU A 101 -21.47 -21.19 -9.32
C GLU A 101 -20.89 -22.37 -10.12
N GLU A 102 -19.58 -22.61 -10.05
CA GLU A 102 -18.91 -23.77 -10.66
C GLU A 102 -19.49 -25.11 -10.18
N ASN A 103 -19.89 -25.21 -8.91
CA ASN A 103 -20.50 -26.45 -8.38
C ASN A 103 -21.97 -26.63 -8.81
N THR A 104 -22.70 -25.55 -9.07
CA THR A 104 -24.05 -25.63 -9.67
C THR A 104 -23.96 -26.10 -11.12
N ASP A 105 -23.06 -25.52 -11.91
CA ASP A 105 -22.87 -25.91 -13.32
C ASP A 105 -22.39 -27.36 -13.47
N LEU A 106 -21.54 -27.86 -12.56
CA LEU A 106 -21.13 -29.26 -12.53
C LEU A 106 -22.28 -30.21 -12.14
N LYS A 107 -23.20 -29.79 -11.27
CA LYS A 107 -24.35 -30.60 -10.89
C LYS A 107 -25.39 -30.69 -12.00
N GLU A 108 -25.63 -29.60 -12.73
CA GLU A 108 -26.57 -29.61 -13.87
C GLU A 108 -26.06 -30.47 -15.04
N ASN A 109 -24.74 -30.53 -15.26
CA ASN A 109 -24.14 -31.36 -16.30
C ASN A 109 -24.03 -32.86 -15.96
N LEU A 110 -24.26 -33.27 -14.70
CA LEU A 110 -24.28 -34.67 -14.26
C LEU A 110 -25.69 -35.27 -14.17
N LEU A 111 -26.72 -34.46 -14.46
CA LEU A 111 -28.14 -34.83 -14.41
C LEU A 111 -28.74 -35.16 -15.79
N TYR A 112 -27.91 -35.24 -16.84
CA TYR A 112 -28.24 -35.73 -18.18
C TYR A 112 -27.37 -36.92 -18.55
#